data_AF-A0A643K8L5-F1
#
_entry.id   AF-A0A643K8L5-F1
#
_cell.length_a   1.000
_cell.length_b   1.000
_cell.length_c   1.000
_cell.angle_alpha   90.00
_cell.angle_beta   90.00
_cell.angle_gamma   90.00
#
_symmetry.space_group_name_H-M   'P 1'
#
loop_
_entity.id
_entity.type
_entity.pdbx_description
1 polymer ?
#
loop_
_entity_poly.entity_id
_entity_poly.type
_entity_poly.pdbx_seq_one_letter_code
_entity_poly.pdbx_strand_id
1 'polypeptide(L)' 'MGRYGNLDYPRLAKGGLGLGLALFLFGAIGAKVALAMSGGQLPGWERTLFFDAEWIGIALILFSPIVFGIVLPLTE' A
#
# COMPACT_ATOMS: atom_id res chain seq x y z
N MET A 1 20.67 -27.24 13.37
CA MET A 1 20.70 -26.25 12.27
C MET A 1 19.28 -25.72 12.06
N GLY A 2 18.83 -24.81 12.91
CA GLY A 2 17.51 -24.17 12.81
C GLY A 2 17.63 -22.89 11.99
N ARG A 3 17.25 -22.93 10.72
CA ARG A 3 17.34 -21.79 9.80
C ARG A 3 16.04 -20.97 9.83
N TYR A 4 15.67 -20.50 11.01
CA TYR A 4 14.57 -19.54 11.28
C TYR A 4 15.11 -18.15 11.65
N GLY A 5 16.35 -17.83 11.26
CA GLY A 5 17.08 -16.67 11.80
C GLY A 5 17.27 -15.49 10.85
N ASN A 6 16.53 -15.37 9.73
CA ASN A 6 16.80 -14.27 8.81
C ASN A 6 15.65 -13.92 7.86
N LEU A 7 14.39 -13.99 8.29
CA LEU A 7 13.40 -13.16 7.62
C LEU A 7 13.59 -11.76 8.19
N ASP A 8 14.08 -10.83 7.38
CA ASP A 8 14.19 -9.44 7.77
C ASP A 8 12.78 -8.85 7.91
N TYR A 9 12.09 -9.17 9.00
CA TYR A 9 10.82 -8.57 9.43
C TYR A 9 10.83 -7.05 9.28
N PRO A 10 11.93 -6.33 9.59
CA PRO A 10 12.01 -4.89 9.35
C PRO A 10 12.01 -4.52 7.85
N ARG A 11 12.60 -5.34 6.96
CA ARG A 11 12.59 -5.09 5.51
C ARG A 11 11.21 -5.37 4.91
N LEU A 12 10.53 -6.42 5.34
CA LEU A 12 9.17 -6.74 4.89
C LEU A 12 8.17 -5.68 5.35
N ALA A 13 8.23 -5.25 6.61
CA ALA A 13 7.39 -4.17 7.14
C ALA A 13 7.63 -2.85 6.39
N LYS A 14 8.90 -2.49 6.11
CA LYS A 14 9.26 -1.31 5.31
C LYS A 14 8.83 -1.44 3.85
N GLY A 15 8.89 -2.65 3.28
CA GLY A 15 8.42 -2.95 1.93
C GLY A 15 6.92 -2.72 1.80
N GLY A 16 6.11 -3.25 2.73
CA GLY A 16 4.66 -3.01 2.72
C GLY A 16 4.27 -1.57 3.05
N LEU A 17 5.04 -0.87 3.91
CA LEU A 17 4.87 0.58 4.12
C LEU A 17 5.17 1.37 2.85
N GLY A 18 6.28 1.07 2.17
CA GLY A 18 6.68 1.74 0.94
C GLY A 18 5.70 1.46 -0.21
N LEU A 19 5.23 0.22 -0.33
CA LEU A 19 4.23 -0.16 -1.33
C LEU A 19 2.88 0.50 -1.03
N GLY A 20 2.44 0.51 0.23
CA GLY A 20 1.22 1.20 0.64
C GLY A 20 1.29 2.70 0.39
N LEU A 21 2.43 3.34 0.68
CA LEU A 21 2.67 4.76 0.38
C LEU A 21 2.66 5.05 -1.11
N ALA A 22 3.30 4.21 -1.92
CA ALA A 22 3.28 4.36 -3.37
C ALA A 22 1.85 4.23 -3.93
N LEU A 23 1.07 3.26 -3.45
CA LEU A 23 -0.32 3.04 -3.87
C LEU A 23 -1.22 4.22 -3.45
N PHE A 24 -1.05 4.70 -2.22
CA PHE A 24 -1.77 5.86 -1.70
C PHE A 24 -1.49 7.13 -2.53
N LEU A 25 -0.21 7.42 -2.78
CA LEU A 25 0.18 8.56 -3.60
C LEU A 25 -0.31 8.41 -5.04
N PHE A 26 -0.27 7.20 -5.60
CA PHE A 26 -0.80 6.92 -6.93
C PHE A 26 -2.31 7.14 -7.00
N GLY A 27 -3.09 6.72 -6.00
CA GLY A 27 -4.52 6.99 -5.90
C GLY A 27 -4.81 8.50 -5.81
N ALA A 28 -4.23 9.16 -4.81
CA ALA A 28 -4.50 10.57 -4.49
C ALA A 28 -4.04 11.54 -5.58
N ILE A 29 -2.83 11.34 -6.14
CA ILE A 29 -2.27 12.19 -7.18
C ILE A 29 -2.79 11.77 -8.55
N GLY A 30 -2.87 10.47 -8.81
CA GLY A 30 -3.33 9.92 -10.09
C GLY A 30 -4.75 10.34 -10.43
N ALA A 31 -5.67 10.36 -9.46
CA ALA A 31 -7.03 10.85 -9.67
C ALA A 31 -7.07 12.32 -10.15
N LYS A 32 -6.24 13.17 -9.53
CA LYS A 32 -6.15 14.61 -9.84
C LYS A 32 -5.53 14.83 -11.22
N VAL A 33 -4.44 14.10 -11.52
CA VAL A 33 -3.73 14.18 -12.80
C VAL A 33 -4.61 13.65 -13.93
N ALA A 34 -5.26 12.50 -13.73
CA ALA A 34 -6.16 11.91 -14.72
C ALA A 34 -7.35 12.85 -15.01
N LEU A 35 -7.95 13.45 -13.97
CA LEU A 35 -9.01 14.43 -14.15
C LEU A 35 -8.55 15.66 -14.94
N ALA A 36 -7.33 16.15 -14.67
CA ALA A 36 -6.75 17.30 -15.37
C ALA A 36 -6.42 16.98 -16.84
N MET A 37 -5.91 15.79 -17.13
CA MET A 37 -5.56 15.36 -18.48
C MET A 37 -6.80 15.05 -19.34
N SER A 38 -7.86 14.53 -18.73
CA SER A 38 -9.10 14.16 -19.42
C SER A 38 -10.10 15.33 -19.59
N GLY A 39 -9.67 16.57 -19.37
CA GLY A 39 -10.54 17.75 -19.52
C GLY A 39 -11.73 17.79 -18.55
N GLY A 40 -11.60 17.14 -17.38
CA GLY A 40 -12.66 17.07 -16.37
C GLY A 40 -13.65 15.92 -16.52
N GLN A 41 -13.54 15.09 -17.56
CA GLN A 41 -14.38 13.91 -17.76
C GLN A 41 -13.61 12.64 -17.43
N LEU A 42 -13.85 12.10 -16.23
CA LEU A 42 -13.33 10.81 -15.81
C LEU A 42 -14.49 9.83 -15.60
N PRO A 43 -14.54 8.69 -16.33
CA PRO A 43 -15.51 7.63 -16.11
C PRO A 43 -15.60 7.22 -14.63
N GLY A 44 -16.80 6.82 -14.19
CA GLY A 44 -17.03 6.44 -12.79
C GLY A 44 -16.11 5.31 -12.32
N TRP A 45 -15.82 4.34 -13.20
CA TRP A 45 -14.97 3.19 -12.88
C TRP A 45 -13.49 3.57 -12.68
N GLU A 46 -12.96 4.56 -13.41
CA GLU A 46 -11.60 5.06 -13.21
C GLU A 46 -11.47 5.75 -11.87
N ARG A 47 -12.50 6.53 -11.51
CA ARG A 47 -12.58 7.22 -10.23
C ARG A 47 -12.61 6.25 -9.06
N THR A 48 -13.35 5.14 -9.19
CA THR A 48 -13.36 4.08 -8.17
C THR A 48 -12.02 3.36 -8.09
N LEU A 49 -11.32 3.10 -9.20
CA LEU A 49 -9.99 2.49 -9.16
C LEU A 49 -8.97 3.34 -8.39
N PHE A 50 -8.95 4.65 -8.61
CA PHE A 50 -8.06 5.53 -7.85
C PHE A 50 -8.42 5.58 -6.35
N PHE A 51 -9.72 5.60 -6.04
CA PHE A 51 -10.20 5.55 -4.67
C PHE A 51 -9.81 4.22 -4.00
N ASP A 52 -10.02 3.08 -4.66
CA ASP A 52 -9.66 1.77 -4.15
C ASP A 52 -8.14 1.66 -3.92
N ALA A 53 -7.33 2.18 -4.84
CA ALA A 53 -5.87 2.24 -4.68
C ALA A 53 -5.45 3.07 -3.44
N GLU A 54 -6.16 4.17 -3.17
CA GLU A 54 -5.91 5.00 -1.98
C GLU A 54 -6.22 4.23 -0.69
N TRP A 55 -7.37 3.57 -0.61
CA TRP A 55 -7.77 2.77 0.55
C TRP A 55 -6.89 1.55 0.78
N ILE A 56 -6.53 0.84 -0.29
CA ILE A 56 -5.60 -0.29 -0.23
C ILE A 56 -4.22 0.20 0.22
N GLY A 57 -3.78 1.37 -0.24
CA GLY A 57 -2.53 2.00 0.20
C GLY A 57 -2.52 2.30 1.69
N ILE A 58 -3.58 2.91 2.21
CA ILE A 58 -3.75 3.19 3.65
C ILE A 58 -3.77 1.88 4.45
N ALA A 59 -4.54 0.89 3.99
CA ALA A 59 -4.62 -0.41 4.64
C ALA A 59 -3.22 -1.06 4.70
N LEU A 60 -2.46 -1.04 3.60
CA LEU A 60 -1.09 -1.55 3.59
C LEU A 60 -0.17 -0.80 4.56
N ILE A 61 -0.25 0.53 4.62
CA ILE A 61 0.56 1.33 5.55
C ILE A 61 0.28 0.94 7.00
N LEU A 62 -0.99 0.78 7.36
CA LEU A 62 -1.41 0.47 8.72
C LEU A 62 -1.15 -0.99 9.09
N PHE A 63 -1.53 -1.93 8.23
CA PHE A 63 -1.47 -3.37 8.51
C PHE A 63 -0.09 -3.97 8.26
N SER A 64 0.73 -3.44 7.35
CA SER A 64 2.09 -3.95 7.09
C SER A 64 2.96 -4.03 8.36
N PRO A 65 3.16 -2.95 9.14
CA PRO A 65 3.97 -3.01 10.36
C PRO A 65 3.33 -3.89 11.44
N ILE A 66 2.01 -4.01 11.48
CA ILE A 66 1.31 -4.87 12.44
C ILE A 66 1.55 -6.34 12.10
N VAL A 67 1.30 -6.74 10.86
CA VAL A 67 1.42 -8.15 10.43
C VAL A 67 2.88 -8.59 10.40
N PHE A 68 3.76 -7.82 9.75
CA PHE A 68 5.17 -8.21 9.58
C PHE A 68 6.06 -7.82 10.75
N GLY A 69 5.73 -6.78 11.50
CA GLY A 69 6.53 -6.31 12.64
C GLY A 69 6.10 -6.89 13.99
N ILE A 70 4.85 -7.33 14.14
CA ILE A 70 4.30 -7.77 15.43
C ILE A 70 3.77 -9.20 15.33
N VAL A 71 2.82 -9.48 14.44
CA VAL A 71 2.12 -10.79 14.42
C VAL A 71 3.08 -11.92 14.02
N LEU A 72 3.81 -11.78 12.92
CA LEU A 72 4.69 -12.84 12.42
C LEU A 72 5.81 -13.22 13.40
N PRO A 73 6.54 -12.27 14.02
CA PRO A 73 7.53 -12.59 15.05
C PRO A 73 6.98 -13.26 16.31
N LEU A 74 5.68 -13.12 16.60
CA LEU A 74 5.02 -13.73 17.77
C LEU A 74 4.44 -15.11 17.48
N THR A 75 4.29 -15.46 16.19
CA THR A 75 3.79 -16.78 15.74
C THR A 75 4.89 -17.78 15.39
N GLU A 76 6.14 -17.31 15.24
CA GLU A 76 7.35 -18.14 15.16
C GLU A 76 7.99 -18.34 16.53
#